data_AF-A0A183EWM8-F1
#
_entry.id   AF-A0A183EWM8-F1
#
_cell.length_a   1.000
_cell.length_b   1.000
_cell.length_c   1.000
_cell.angle_alpha   90.00
_cell.angle_beta   90.00
_cell.angle_gamma   90.00
#
_symmetry.space_group_name_H-M   'P 1'
#
loop_
_entity.id
_entity.type
_entity.pdbx_description
1 polymer ?
#
loop_
_entity_poly.entity_id
_entity_poly.type
_entity_poly.pdbx_seq_one_letter_code
_entity_poly.pdbx_strand_id
1 'polypeptide(L)' 'MSSANSSDQLVRLNINLRERCRMHDLNEAFDDLRAILPYANGTSVRKLSKIATLLLAKNHILMQVDTIFVVQFRISF' A
#
# COMPACT_ATOMS: atom_id res chain seq x y z
N MET A 1 -15.03 4.20 45.27
CA MET A 1 -14.76 4.74 43.92
C MET A 1 -14.02 3.70 43.09
N SER A 2 -14.69 2.99 42.17
CA SER A 2 -13.99 2.03 41.26
C SER A 2 -14.72 1.70 39.95
N SER A 3 -15.91 2.23 39.69
CA SER A 3 -16.69 1.86 38.49
C SER A 3 -16.46 2.75 37.26
N ALA A 4 -15.78 3.90 37.40
CA ALA A 4 -15.56 4.84 36.29
C ALA A 4 -14.41 4.45 35.34
N ASN A 5 -13.56 3.48 35.73
CA ASN A 5 -12.37 3.09 34.95
C ASN A 5 -12.67 2.06 33.86
N SER A 6 -13.72 1.25 34.03
CA SER A 6 -14.02 0.13 33.14
C SER A 6 -14.62 0.57 31.79
N SER A 7 -15.44 1.62 31.80
CA SER A 7 -16.02 2.21 30.58
C SER A 7 -14.95 2.88 29.72
N ASP A 8 -14.06 3.66 30.32
CA ASP A 8 -12.97 4.33 29.61
C ASP A 8 -11.96 3.33 29.05
N GLN A 9 -11.68 2.26 29.80
CA GLN A 9 -10.85 1.16 29.32
C GLN A 9 -11.49 0.44 28.11
N LEU A 10 -12.80 0.18 28.14
CA LEU A 10 -13.53 -0.41 27.01
C LEU A 10 -13.53 0.51 25.78
N VAL A 11 -13.68 1.82 25.97
CA VAL A 11 -13.61 2.80 24.87
C VAL A 11 -12.21 2.78 24.23
N ARG A 12 -11.15 2.80 25.03
CA ARG A 12 -9.76 2.71 24.52
C ARG A 12 -9.51 1.41 23.76
N LEU A 13 -10.02 0.28 24.25
CA LEU A 13 -9.89 -1.01 23.58
C LEU A 13 -10.63 -1.03 22.24
N ASN A 14 -11.85 -0.49 22.18
CA ASN A 14 -12.62 -0.38 20.94
C ASN A 14 -11.93 0.51 19.91
N ILE A 15 -11.38 1.65 20.33
CA ILE A 15 -10.63 2.55 19.44
C ILE A 15 -9.40 1.84 18.87
N ASN A 16 -8.63 1.15 19.72
CA ASN A 16 -7.44 0.40 19.29
C ASN A 16 -7.80 -0.72 18.32
N LEU A 17 -8.90 -1.44 18.56
CA LEU A 17 -9.38 -2.48 17.64
C LEU A 17 -9.74 -1.88 16.28
N ARG A 18 -10.51 -0.78 16.27
CA ARG A 18 -10.89 -0.09 15.04
C ARG A 18 -9.68 0.37 14.24
N GLU A 19 -8.67 0.93 14.91
CA GLU A 19 -7.44 1.39 14.23
C GLU A 19 -6.61 0.21 13.70
N ARG A 20 -6.59 -0.93 14.40
CA ARG A 20 -5.97 -2.16 13.86
C ARG A 20 -6.66 -2.65 12.60
N CYS A 21 -7.99 -2.68 12.57
CA CYS A 21 -8.75 -3.04 11.37
C CYS A 21 -8.43 -2.09 10.22
N ARG A 22 -8.48 -0.77 10.46
CA ARG A 22 -8.12 0.25 9.45
C ARG A 22 -6.71 0.05 8.90
N MET A 23 -5.76 -0.29 9.77
CA MET A 23 -4.38 -0.58 9.37
C MET A 23 -4.24 -1.90 8.61
N HIS A 24 -5.10 -2.88 8.85
CA HIS A 24 -5.15 -4.13 8.10
C HIS A 24 -5.60 -3.87 6.67
N ASP A 25 -6.73 -3.17 6.49
CA ASP A 25 -7.26 -2.79 5.17
C ASP A 25 -6.22 -2.00 4.35
N LEU A 26 -5.51 -1.07 5.01
CA LEU A 26 -4.42 -0.31 4.38
C LEU A 26 -3.27 -1.22 3.94
N ASN A 27 -2.89 -2.19 4.78
CA ASN A 27 -1.79 -3.09 4.46
C ASN A 27 -2.16 -4.06 3.33
N GLU A 28 -3.41 -4.50 3.27
CA GLU A 28 -3.97 -5.31 2.20
C GLU A 28 -3.90 -4.56 0.86
N ALA A 29 -4.40 -3.32 0.80
CA ALA A 29 -4.30 -2.48 -0.40
C ALA A 29 -2.83 -2.24 -0.84
N PHE A 30 -1.90 -2.17 0.13
CA PHE A 30 -0.46 -2.07 -0.16
C PHE A 30 0.11 -3.36 -0.75
N ASP A 31 -0.40 -4.52 -0.35
CA ASP A 31 0.00 -5.82 -0.90
C ASP A 31 -0.57 -6.04 -2.31
N ASP A 32 -1.82 -5.62 -2.55
CA ASP A 32 -2.41 -5.57 -3.90
C ASP A 32 -1.60 -4.67 -4.83
N LEU A 33 -1.18 -3.49 -4.34
CA LEU A 33 -0.30 -2.62 -5.08
C LEU A 33 1.03 -3.31 -5.42
N ARG A 34 1.65 -4.03 -4.46
CA ARG A 34 2.89 -4.78 -4.74
C ARG A 34 2.67 -5.83 -5.82
N ALA A 35 1.52 -6.51 -5.82
CA ALA A 35 1.24 -7.59 -6.76
C ALA A 35 1.25 -7.13 -8.23
N ILE A 36 0.97 -5.86 -8.50
CA ILE A 36 0.99 -5.30 -9.86
C ILE A 36 2.31 -4.60 -10.24
N LEU A 37 3.23 -4.43 -9.28
CA LEU A 37 4.49 -3.73 -9.55
C LEU A 37 5.53 -4.66 -10.19
N PRO A 38 6.27 -4.19 -11.19
CA PRO A 38 7.35 -4.97 -11.77
C PRO A 38 8.43 -5.24 -10.71
N TYR A 39 8.97 -6.44 -10.70
CA TYR A 39 10.05 -6.88 -9.79
C TYR A 39 9.71 -6.92 -8.29
N ALA A 40 8.47 -6.59 -7.91
CA ALA A 40 8.00 -6.75 -6.53
C ALA A 40 7.62 -8.21 -6.19
N ASN A 41 7.52 -9.06 -7.22
CA ASN A 41 7.00 -10.42 -7.14
C ASN A 41 8.09 -11.39 -7.57
N GLY A 42 8.80 -11.99 -6.61
CA GLY A 42 9.77 -13.05 -6.88
C GLY A 42 9.95 -13.92 -5.66
N THR A 43 9.98 -15.23 -5.84
CA THR A 43 10.15 -16.21 -4.74
C THR A 43 11.43 -16.01 -3.94
N SER A 44 12.42 -15.32 -4.52
CA SER A 44 13.68 -14.94 -3.88
C SER A 44 13.79 -13.45 -3.52
N VAL A 45 12.77 -12.63 -3.80
CA VAL A 45 12.82 -11.17 -3.58
C VAL A 45 12.15 -10.84 -2.25
N ARG A 46 12.88 -10.12 -1.39
CA ARG A 46 12.37 -9.66 -0.10
C ARG A 46 11.22 -8.67 -0.30
N LYS A 47 10.15 -8.81 0.49
CA LYS A 47 9.00 -7.88 0.51
C LYS A 47 9.47 -6.43 0.66
N LEU A 48 9.05 -5.58 -0.27
CA LEU A 48 9.39 -4.16 -0.29
C LEU A 48 8.78 -3.41 0.91
N SER A 49 9.51 -2.42 1.43
CA SER A 49 8.97 -1.51 2.45
C SER A 49 7.83 -0.65 1.87
N LYS A 50 7.00 -0.04 2.73
CA LYS A 50 5.89 0.85 2.28
C LYS A 50 6.41 2.00 1.43
N ILE A 51 7.51 2.65 1.85
CA ILE A 51 8.13 3.77 1.13
C ILE A 51 8.67 3.30 -0.22
N ALA A 52 9.39 2.17 -0.26
CA ALA A 52 9.91 1.62 -1.51
C ALA A 52 8.79 1.23 -2.48
N THR A 53 7.68 0.69 -1.96
CA THR A 53 6.49 0.34 -2.77
C THR A 53 5.90 1.58 -3.43
N LEU A 54 5.70 2.67 -2.68
CA LEU A 54 5.17 3.93 -3.24
C LEU A 54 6.11 4.56 -4.27
N LEU A 55 7.42 4.55 -4.00
CA LEU A 55 8.42 5.09 -4.93
C LEU A 55 8.43 4.30 -6.25
N LEU A 56 8.41 2.97 -6.15
CA LEU A 56 8.37 2.09 -7.31
C LEU A 56 7.07 2.27 -8.10
N ALA A 57 5.93 2.38 -7.43
CA ALA A 57 4.64 2.64 -8.07
C ALA A 57 4.63 3.96 -8.85
N LYS A 58 5.09 5.05 -8.24
CA LYS A 58 5.22 6.35 -8.92
C LYS A 58 6.10 6.22 -10.17
N ASN A 59 7.27 5.61 -10.04
CA ASN A 59 8.22 5.49 -11.15
C ASN A 59 7.65 4.59 -12.27
N HIS A 60 6.93 3.54 -11.91
CA HIS A 60 6.28 2.65 -12.87
C HIS A 60 5.23 3.40 -13.71
N ILE A 61 4.38 4.21 -13.07
CA ILE A 61 3.40 5.03 -13.78
C ILE A 61 4.09 5.99 -14.76
N LEU A 62 5.14 6.71 -14.31
CA LEU A 62 5.89 7.63 -15.17
C LEU A 62 6.50 6.92 -16.39
N MET A 63 7.15 5.79 -16.17
CA MET A 63 7.75 4.98 -17.25
C MET A 63 6.71 4.47 -18.25
N GLN A 64 5.53 4.06 -17.77
CA GLN A 64 4.43 3.62 -18.64
C GLN A 64 3.93 4.76 -19.54
N VAL A 65 3.76 5.97 -18.99
CA VAL A 65 3.35 7.14 -19.76
C VAL A 65 4.36 7.49 -20.84
N ASP A 66 5.65 7.54 -20.49
CA ASP A 66 6.74 7.82 -21.44
C ASP A 66 6.80 6.76 -22.54
N THR A 67 6.68 5.49 -22.18
CA THR A 67 6.68 4.37 -23.13
C THR A 67 5.50 4.47 -24.10
N ILE A 68 4.30 4.76 -23.61
CA ILE A 68 3.11 4.94 -24.46
C ILE A 68 3.34 6.10 -25.44
N PHE A 69 3.89 7.23 -24.98
CA PHE A 69 4.19 8.37 -25.85
C PHE A 69 5.17 8.01 -26.97
N VAL A 70 6.28 7.36 -26.63
CA VAL A 70 7.30 6.94 -27.60
C VAL A 70 6.73 5.94 -28.60
N VAL A 71 5.96 4.96 -28.13
CA VAL A 71 5.35 3.94 -29.00
C VAL A 71 4.33 4.57 -29.94
N GLN A 72 3.48 5.47 -29.47
CA GLN A 72 2.50 6.17 -30.31
C GLN A 72 3.18 7.06 -31.36
N PHE A 73 4.26 7.76 -30.98
CA PHE A 73 5.05 8.56 -31.92
C PHE A 73 5.70 7.67 -33.00
N ARG A 74 6.25 6.51 -32.61
CA ARG A 74 6.91 5.56 -33.52
C ARG A 74 5.95 4.84 -34.47
N ILE A 75 4.68 4.65 -34.11
CA ILE A 75 3.69 4.00 -34.98
C ILE A 75 3.11 5.01 -35.98
N SER A 76 3.19 6.31 -35.68
CA SER A 76 2.64 7.39 -36.51
C SER A 76 3.59 7.86 -37.62
N PHE A 77 4.82 7.33 -37.69
CA PHE A 77 5.84 7.58 -38.71
C PHE A 77 6.44 6.26 -39.19
#